data_AF-A0A973D6A5-F1
#
_entry.id   AF-A0A973D6A5-F1
#
_cell.length_a   1.000
_cell.length_b   1.000
_cell.length_c   1.000
_cell.angle_alpha   90.00
_cell.angle_beta   90.00
_cell.angle_gamma   90.00
#
_symmetry.space_group_name_H-M   'P 1'
#
loop_
_entity.id
_entity.type
_entity.pdbx_description
1 polymer ?
#
loop_
_entity_poly.entity_id
_entity_poly.type
_entity_poly.pdbx_seq_one_letter_code
_entity_poly.pdbx_strand_id
1 'polypeptide(L)'
;MESRRMRITTVTLASLLIAAASGCSDRSPFPTTAPTTRGGAIVDPLPRLLDNLPGENHFANIIQLTDGGDNRQPSWNPTGQRLAFSSIRPPHAPRERYVMAI
;
A
#
# COMPACT_ATOMS: atom_id res chain seq x y z
N MET A 1 36.94 -28.39 -62.01
CA MET A 1 35.63 -28.26 -62.69
C MET A 1 34.68 -29.20 -61.97
N GLU A 2 33.80 -28.66 -61.14
CA GLU A 2 32.43 -29.14 -60.95
C GLU A 2 31.74 -28.02 -60.16
N SER A 3 30.79 -27.38 -60.79
CA SER A 3 30.02 -26.25 -60.27
C SER A 3 28.63 -26.74 -59.91
N ARG A 4 28.13 -26.35 -58.74
CA ARG A 4 26.73 -25.94 -58.56
C ARG A 4 26.57 -25.28 -57.19
N ARG A 5 26.37 -23.97 -57.24
CA ARG A 5 25.95 -23.17 -56.11
C ARG A 5 24.43 -23.32 -55.88
N MET A 6 24.05 -23.18 -54.62
CA MET A 6 22.88 -22.43 -54.13
C MET A 6 21.49 -23.08 -54.23
N ARG A 7 20.85 -23.23 -53.06
CA ARG A 7 19.60 -22.53 -52.71
C ARG A 7 19.29 -22.66 -51.21
N ILE A 8 19.21 -21.51 -50.57
CA ILE A 8 18.73 -21.25 -49.20
C ILE A 8 17.20 -21.33 -49.22
N THR A 9 16.57 -21.98 -48.24
CA THR A 9 15.16 -21.70 -47.87
C THR A 9 14.84 -22.21 -46.46
N THR A 10 14.80 -21.24 -45.54
CA THR A 10 13.97 -21.08 -44.33
C THR A 10 13.10 -22.23 -43.79
N VAL A 11 13.32 -22.47 -42.49
CA VAL A 11 12.45 -22.98 -41.41
C VAL A 11 10.94 -22.93 -41.68
N THR A 12 10.23 -24.06 -41.50
CA THR A 12 8.84 -24.08 -41.00
C THR A 12 8.55 -25.33 -40.14
N LEU A 13 7.76 -25.05 -39.11
CA LEU A 13 7.34 -25.79 -37.92
C LEU A 13 6.11 -26.68 -38.22
N ALA A 14 6.00 -27.86 -37.62
CA ALA A 14 4.71 -28.56 -37.44
C ALA A 14 4.78 -29.49 -36.21
N SER A 15 4.48 -28.99 -35.01
CA SER A 15 3.17 -29.04 -34.33
C SER A 15 2.85 -30.41 -33.71
N LEU A 16 3.31 -30.65 -32.47
CA LEU A 16 2.83 -31.75 -31.63
C LEU A 16 1.78 -31.22 -30.63
N LEU A 17 0.56 -31.74 -30.73
CA LEU A 17 -0.56 -31.46 -29.82
C LEU A 17 -0.22 -31.87 -28.38
N ILE A 18 -0.39 -30.96 -27.42
CA ILE A 18 -0.55 -31.32 -26.02
C ILE A 18 -1.84 -30.70 -25.50
N ALA A 19 -2.64 -31.57 -24.88
CA ALA A 19 -4.03 -31.42 -24.52
C ALA A 19 -4.31 -30.25 -23.57
N ALA A 20 -5.42 -29.56 -23.82
CA ALA A 20 -6.03 -28.66 -22.85
C ALA A 20 -6.60 -29.47 -21.68
N ALA A 21 -6.00 -29.36 -20.51
CA ALA A 21 -6.65 -29.69 -19.25
C ALA A 21 -7.16 -28.37 -18.65
N SER A 22 -8.45 -28.12 -18.84
CA SER A 22 -9.19 -27.08 -18.13
C SER A 22 -9.20 -27.41 -16.64
N GLY A 23 -8.47 -26.64 -15.85
CA GLY A 23 -8.52 -26.67 -14.39
C GLY A 23 -8.43 -25.23 -13.88
N CYS A 24 -9.54 -24.51 -13.96
CA CYS A 24 -9.66 -23.19 -13.36
C CYS A 24 -9.57 -23.29 -11.83
N SER A 25 -8.71 -22.43 -11.27
CA SER A 25 -8.90 -21.72 -10.01
C SER A 25 -8.88 -22.55 -8.73
N ASP A 26 -7.68 -22.78 -8.18
CA ASP A 26 -7.55 -22.84 -6.73
C ASP A 26 -7.73 -21.41 -6.18
N ARG A 27 -8.99 -21.08 -5.93
CA ARG A 27 -9.38 -19.98 -5.05
C ARG A 27 -8.91 -20.37 -3.66
N SER A 28 -7.70 -19.94 -3.28
CA SER A 28 -7.28 -19.96 -1.89
C SER A 28 -8.33 -19.18 -1.10
N PRO A 29 -9.13 -19.81 -0.22
CA PRO A 29 -9.80 -19.04 0.79
C PRO A 29 -8.66 -18.63 1.73
N PHE A 30 -8.26 -17.35 1.66
CA PHE A 30 -7.69 -16.74 2.85
C PHE A 30 -8.54 -17.22 4.03
N PRO A 31 -7.96 -17.83 5.08
CA PRO A 31 -8.74 -18.06 6.28
C PRO A 31 -9.15 -16.67 6.78
N THR A 32 -10.36 -16.24 6.44
CA THR A 32 -11.05 -15.15 7.12
C THR A 32 -11.45 -15.69 8.48
N THR A 33 -10.46 -15.96 9.32
CA THR A 33 -10.66 -15.83 10.75
C THR A 33 -10.59 -14.34 10.99
N ALA A 34 -11.67 -13.63 10.69
CA ALA A 34 -11.91 -12.34 11.32
C ALA A 34 -11.81 -12.62 12.84
N PRO A 35 -10.96 -11.92 13.60
CA PRO A 35 -11.03 -12.03 15.04
C PRO A 35 -12.40 -11.49 15.45
N THR A 36 -13.36 -12.39 15.67
CA THR A 36 -14.54 -12.09 16.49
C THR A 36 -14.05 -12.10 17.94
N THR A 37 -13.36 -11.03 18.30
CA THR A 37 -13.22 -10.60 19.68
C THR A 37 -14.09 -9.36 19.79
N ARG A 38 -15.33 -9.55 20.26
CA ARG A 38 -16.11 -8.47 20.88
C ARG A 38 -15.32 -8.00 22.10
N GLY A 39 -14.47 -7.02 21.90
CA GLY A 39 -13.69 -6.31 22.92
C GLY A 39 -13.47 -4.90 22.39
N GLY A 40 -13.64 -3.89 23.25
CA GLY A 40 -13.74 -2.47 22.86
C GLY A 40 -12.68 -2.06 21.84
N ALA A 41 -13.05 -1.12 20.95
CA ALA A 41 -12.17 -0.54 19.95
C ALA A 41 -10.79 -0.33 20.58
N ILE A 42 -9.84 -1.19 20.20
CA ILE A 42 -8.43 -0.94 20.44
C ILE A 42 -8.17 0.35 19.69
N VAL A 43 -8.18 1.48 20.43
CA VAL A 43 -7.68 2.74 19.91
C VAL A 43 -6.20 2.50 19.75
N ASP A 44 -5.81 2.09 18.56
CA ASP A 44 -4.42 1.92 18.20
C ASP A 44 -3.70 3.24 18.51
N PRO A 45 -2.76 3.26 19.47
CA PRO A 45 -2.20 4.50 19.98
C PRO A 45 -1.45 5.22 18.88
N LEU A 46 -1.53 6.55 18.90
CA LEU A 46 -0.68 7.37 18.05
C LEU A 46 0.77 7.36 18.58
N PRO A 47 1.77 7.46 17.69
CA PRO A 47 1.66 7.55 16.24
C PRO A 47 1.43 6.18 15.56
N ARG A 48 0.65 6.16 14.48
CA ARG A 48 0.32 4.92 13.74
C ARG A 48 1.06 4.84 12.41
N LEU A 49 1.67 3.69 12.12
CA LEU A 49 2.13 3.37 10.77
C LEU A 49 0.93 2.96 9.92
N LEU A 50 0.66 3.69 8.85
CA LEU A 50 -0.40 3.41 7.90
C LEU A 50 0.16 2.63 6.72
N ASP A 51 -0.50 1.53 6.39
CA ASP A 51 -0.28 0.83 5.14
C ASP A 51 -0.74 1.69 3.96
N ASN A 52 -0.04 1.56 2.84
CA ASN A 52 -0.46 2.16 1.59
C ASN A 52 -1.83 1.62 1.15
N LEU A 53 -2.58 2.46 0.45
CA LEU A 53 -3.80 2.00 -0.22
C LEU A 53 -3.42 0.90 -1.24
N PRO A 54 -4.30 -0.09 -1.48
CA PRO A 54 -4.03 -1.13 -2.48
C PRO A 54 -3.67 -0.53 -3.85
N GLY A 55 -2.51 -0.90 -4.38
CA GLY A 55 -2.00 -0.41 -5.66
C GLY A 55 -1.25 0.94 -5.60
N GLU A 56 -1.17 1.57 -4.43
CA GLU A 56 -0.34 2.76 -4.20
C GLU A 56 1.11 2.34 -3.92
N ASN A 57 2.04 2.83 -4.75
CA ASN A 57 3.46 2.44 -4.71
C ASN A 57 4.43 3.64 -4.64
N HIS A 58 3.93 4.87 -4.45
CA HIS A 58 4.78 6.06 -4.45
C HIS A 58 5.23 6.43 -3.05
N PHE A 59 4.45 6.09 -2.02
CA PHE A 59 4.79 6.38 -0.64
C PHE A 59 5.25 5.12 0.08
N ALA A 60 6.06 5.31 1.11
CA ALA A 60 6.41 4.26 2.05
C ALA A 60 6.44 4.89 3.45
N ASN A 61 6.12 4.10 4.47
CA ASN A 61 6.22 4.51 5.87
C ASN A 61 5.36 5.75 6.22
N ILE A 62 4.08 5.74 5.83
CA ILE A 62 3.16 6.83 6.20
C ILE A 62 2.88 6.74 7.70
N ILE A 63 3.15 7.81 8.46
CA ILE A 63 2.91 7.84 9.90
C ILE A 63 1.82 8.86 10.22
N GLN A 64 0.73 8.41 10.84
CA GLN A 64 -0.32 9.26 11.39
C GLN A 64 0.05 9.71 12.80
N LEU A 65 0.25 11.01 12.98
CA LEU A 65 0.64 11.61 14.27
C LEU A 65 -0.55 12.08 15.13
N THR A 66 -1.70 12.33 14.51
CA THR A 66 -2.91 12.82 15.19
C THR A 66 -4.17 12.18 14.58
N ASP A 67 -5.22 11.99 15.39
CA ASP A 67 -6.50 11.44 14.95
C ASP A 67 -7.69 12.21 15.56
N GLY A 68 -8.13 13.23 14.81
CA GLY A 68 -9.28 14.05 15.18
C GLY A 68 -8.95 15.54 15.32
N GLY A 69 -10.00 16.32 15.51
CA GLY A 69 -9.95 17.78 15.44
C GLY A 69 -9.71 18.31 14.02
N ASP A 70 -9.73 19.64 13.88
CA ASP A 70 -9.34 20.35 12.64
C ASP A 70 -7.90 20.86 12.76
N ASN A 71 -6.94 20.04 12.32
CA ASN A 71 -5.50 20.32 12.46
C ASN A 71 -4.96 21.14 11.28
N ARG A 72 -4.32 22.28 11.56
CA ARG A 72 -3.84 23.24 10.53
C ARG A 72 -2.51 23.90 10.90
N GLN A 73 -1.87 24.49 9.90
CA GLN A 73 -0.66 25.33 10.05
C GLN A 73 0.50 24.62 10.79
N PRO A 74 0.94 23.44 10.31
CA PRO A 74 2.04 22.73 10.94
C PRO A 74 3.36 23.52 10.80
N SER A 75 4.21 23.43 11.82
CA SER A 75 5.60 23.89 11.78
C SER A 75 6.48 22.93 12.58
N TRP A 76 7.49 22.39 11.93
CA TRP A 76 8.46 21.49 12.54
C TRP A 76 9.56 22.28 13.23
N ASN A 77 10.02 21.77 14.38
CA ASN A 77 11.29 22.25 14.90
C ASN A 77 12.44 21.83 13.95
N PRO A 78 13.58 22.53 13.95
CA PRO A 78 14.67 22.24 13.02
C PRO A 78 15.23 20.81 13.12
N THR A 79 15.09 20.15 14.26
CA THR A 79 15.55 18.77 14.49
C THR A 79 14.52 17.70 14.12
N GLY A 80 13.29 18.08 13.74
CA GLY A 80 12.19 17.15 13.43
C GLY A 80 11.57 16.44 14.64
N GLN A 81 12.02 16.71 15.86
CA GLN A 81 11.56 16.07 17.10
C GLN A 81 10.28 16.67 17.69
N ARG A 82 9.84 17.83 17.18
CA ARG A 82 8.64 18.51 17.64
C ARG A 82 7.86 19.10 16.48
N LEU A 83 6.53 19.03 16.60
CA LEU A 83 5.59 19.62 15.66
C LEU A 83 4.65 20.56 16.41
N ALA A 84 4.65 21.83 16.01
CA ALA A 84 3.64 22.80 16.42
C ALA A 84 2.52 22.84 15.37
N PHE A 85 1.27 22.89 15.81
CA PHE A 85 0.11 23.01 14.92
C PHE A 85 -1.06 23.69 15.64
N SER A 86 -2.04 24.15 14.87
CA SER A 86 -3.30 24.67 15.43
C SER A 86 -4.41 23.64 15.30
N SER A 87 -5.30 23.54 16.29
CA SER A 87 -6.41 22.58 16.26
C SER A 87 -7.70 23.14 16.88
N ILE A 88 -8.84 22.74 16.33
CA ILE A 88 -10.15 22.83 16.98
C ILE A 88 -10.54 21.41 17.41
N ARG A 89 -10.80 21.21 18.71
CA ARG A 89 -11.21 19.90 19.24
C ARG A 89 -12.68 19.93 19.72
N PRO A 90 -13.44 18.82 19.58
CA PRO A 90 -14.83 18.74 20.03
C PRO A 90 -15.01 19.04 21.54
N PRO A 91 -16.22 19.42 21.98
CA PRO A 91 -17.42 19.62 21.16
C PRO A 91 -17.44 20.97 20.42
N HIS A 92 -16.94 22.06 20.99
CA HIS A 92 -16.93 23.38 20.36
C HIS A 92 -15.81 24.28 20.93
N ALA A 93 -14.55 23.85 20.84
CA ALA A 93 -13.42 24.66 21.33
C ALA A 93 -13.03 25.77 20.34
N PRO A 94 -12.52 26.92 20.82
CA PRO A 94 -11.77 27.84 19.95
C PRO A 94 -10.53 27.14 19.37
N ARG A 95 -9.97 27.70 18.29
CA ARG A 95 -8.71 27.19 17.73
C ARG A 95 -7.55 27.53 18.68
N GLU A 96 -6.81 26.51 19.09
CA GLU A 96 -5.65 26.64 19.97
C GLU A 96 -4.37 26.15 19.30
N ARG A 97 -3.21 26.51 19.87
CA ARG A 97 -1.90 26.01 19.43
C ARG A 97 -1.46 24.85 20.32
N TYR A 98 -1.01 23.78 19.68
CA TYR A 98 -0.49 22.57 20.31
C TYR A 98 0.96 22.33 19.86
N VAL A 99 1.75 21.70 20.73
CA VAL A 99 3.09 21.19 20.41
C VAL A 99 3.14 19.73 20.84
N MET A 100 3.56 18.85 19.95
CA MET A 100 3.80 17.44 20.26
C MET A 100 5.25 17.05 20.05
N ALA A 101 5.69 16.03 20.78
CA ALA A 101 6.95 15.34 20.56
C ALA A 101 6.73 14.19 19.56
N ILE A 102 7.75 13.90 18.75
CA ILE A 102 7.75 12.89 17.68
C ILE A 102 8.99 12.02 17.84
#